data_AF-A0AAV8AG32-F1
#
_entry.id   AF-A0AAV8AG32-F1
#
_cell.length_a   1.000
_cell.length_b   1.000
_cell.length_c   1.000
_cell.angle_alpha   90.00
_cell.angle_beta   90.00
_cell.angle_gamma   90.00
#
_symmetry.space_group_name_H-M   'P 1'
#
loop_
_entity.id
_entity.type
_entity.pdbx_description
1 polymer ?
#
loop_
_entity_poly.entity_id
_entity_poly.type
_entity_poly.pdbx_seq_one_letter_code
_entity_poly.pdbx_strand_id
1 'polypeptide(L)'
;MIVLTQQEEQKQMQRGKKEIRKLSQNQVGLPEKLISKSGWKRAIKHLQTLSKNIYPTKKLEIISETGEIITNTVKLEGNDTSLLNADNYILIFFYVLFYSNLPALSAQLLYIENLSDTELMNNKQGFFFTTISAASKLFIENELLTQTEINN
;
A
#
# COMPACT_ATOMS: atom_id res chain seq x y z
N MET A 1 -24.29 8.97 -3.94
CA MET A 1 -23.84 7.58 -4.18
C MET A 1 -22.35 7.40 -3.86
N ILE A 2 -21.45 8.30 -4.28
CA ILE A 2 -19.98 8.20 -4.04
C ILE A 2 -19.55 8.26 -2.56
N VAL A 3 -20.28 8.99 -1.69
CA VAL A 3 -19.91 9.14 -0.27
C VAL A 3 -20.19 7.88 0.56
N LEU A 4 -21.21 7.10 0.18
CA LEU A 4 -21.60 5.89 0.91
C LEU A 4 -20.59 4.77 0.71
N THR A 5 -20.09 4.58 -0.52
CA THR A 5 -19.04 3.60 -0.83
C THR A 5 -17.74 3.90 -0.07
N GLN A 6 -17.35 5.16 0.10
CA GLN A 6 -16.10 5.51 0.80
C GLN A 6 -16.15 5.25 2.32
N GLN A 7 -17.30 5.50 2.95
CA GLN A 7 -17.48 5.18 4.36
C GLN A 7 -17.48 3.67 4.58
N GLU A 8 -18.07 2.91 3.65
CA GLU A 8 -18.05 1.44 3.66
C GLU A 8 -16.65 0.88 3.46
N GLU A 9 -15.89 1.35 2.46
CA GLU A 9 -14.48 0.95 2.24
C GLU A 9 -13.59 1.25 3.45
N GLN A 10 -13.76 2.42 4.09
CA GLN A 10 -13.01 2.76 5.29
C GLN A 10 -13.37 1.84 6.47
N LYS A 11 -14.64 1.48 6.60
CA LYS A 11 -15.12 0.59 7.66
C LYS A 11 -14.65 -0.84 7.45
N GLN A 12 -14.65 -1.32 6.20
CA GLN A 12 -14.05 -2.58 5.79
C GLN A 12 -12.56 -2.56 6.13
N MET A 13 -11.82 -1.57 5.63
CA MET A 13 -10.37 -1.47 5.89
C MET A 13 -10.01 -1.45 7.39
N GLN A 14 -10.87 -0.88 8.25
CA GLN A 14 -10.69 -0.96 9.72
C GLN A 14 -10.99 -2.35 10.31
N ARG A 15 -11.92 -3.10 9.73
CA ARG A 15 -12.27 -4.48 10.12
C ARG A 15 -11.21 -5.49 9.65
N GLY A 16 -10.78 -5.42 8.39
CA GLY A 16 -9.69 -6.27 7.84
C GLY A 16 -8.38 -6.16 8.63
N LYS A 17 -8.14 -5.03 9.32
CA LYS A 17 -6.99 -4.83 10.20
C LYS A 17 -6.89 -5.78 11.40
N LYS A 18 -7.96 -6.49 11.80
CA LYS A 18 -7.90 -7.45 12.92
C LYS A 18 -7.43 -8.84 12.49
N GLU A 19 -7.93 -9.33 11.36
CA GLU A 19 -7.61 -10.68 10.84
C GLU A 19 -6.24 -10.72 10.15
N ILE A 20 -5.88 -9.65 9.43
CA ILE A 20 -4.66 -9.59 8.60
C ILE A 20 -3.38 -9.38 9.44
N ARG A 21 -3.49 -9.05 10.74
CA ARG A 21 -2.35 -8.77 11.65
C ARG A 21 -1.36 -9.91 11.83
N LYS A 22 -1.69 -11.09 11.31
CA LYS A 22 -0.87 -12.31 11.38
C LYS A 22 -0.22 -12.69 10.04
N LEU A 23 -0.50 -11.97 8.95
CA LEU A 23 0.06 -12.32 7.64
C LEU A 23 1.56 -12.04 7.59
N SER A 24 2.33 -13.10 7.43
CA SER A 24 3.73 -13.05 7.06
C SER A 24 3.90 -12.63 5.60
N GLN A 25 5.13 -12.25 5.22
CA GLN A 25 5.46 -11.86 3.85
C GLN A 25 5.15 -12.97 2.82
N ASN A 26 5.25 -14.24 3.22
CA ASN A 26 4.99 -15.37 2.32
C ASN A 26 3.49 -15.58 2.11
N GLN A 27 2.69 -15.30 3.16
CA GLN A 27 1.24 -15.45 3.10
C GLN A 27 0.57 -14.35 2.27
N VAL A 28 1.26 -13.23 2.00
CA VAL A 28 0.82 -12.23 1.01
C VAL A 28 1.27 -12.57 -0.41
N GLY A 29 1.89 -13.74 -0.64
CA GLY A 29 2.30 -14.20 -1.96
C GLY A 29 3.65 -13.65 -2.45
N LEU A 30 4.47 -13.04 -1.59
CA LEU A 30 5.79 -12.59 -2.00
C LEU A 30 6.72 -13.77 -2.31
N PRO A 31 7.45 -13.75 -3.44
CA PRO A 31 8.49 -14.72 -3.70
C PRO A 31 9.52 -14.76 -2.58
N GLU A 32 10.07 -15.94 -2.27
CA GLU A 32 11.06 -16.09 -1.19
C GLU A 32 12.26 -15.16 -1.34
N LYS A 33 12.68 -14.96 -2.60
CA LYS A 33 13.79 -14.08 -3.00
C LYS A 33 13.50 -12.58 -2.81
N LEU A 34 12.27 -12.21 -2.44
CA LEU A 34 11.84 -10.86 -2.13
C LEU A 34 11.42 -10.69 -0.67
N ILE A 35 11.49 -11.72 0.17
CA ILE A 35 11.24 -11.58 1.60
C ILE A 35 12.28 -10.64 2.19
N SER A 36 11.80 -9.56 2.82
CA SER A 36 12.67 -8.63 3.51
C SER A 36 13.03 -9.14 4.91
N LYS A 37 14.33 -9.22 5.20
CA LYS A 37 14.87 -9.54 6.54
C LYS A 37 14.51 -8.47 7.55
N SER A 38 14.50 -7.20 7.14
CA SER A 38 14.07 -6.10 8.00
C SER A 38 12.55 -6.02 8.18
N GLY A 39 11.77 -6.82 7.45
CA GLY A 39 10.31 -6.77 7.46
C GLY A 39 9.76 -5.44 6.96
N TRP A 40 10.47 -4.81 6.00
CA TRP A 40 10.10 -3.52 5.42
C TRP A 40 9.93 -2.36 6.42
N LYS A 41 10.51 -2.47 7.63
CA LYS A 41 10.32 -1.51 8.73
C LYS A 41 10.57 -0.05 8.33
N ARG A 42 11.56 0.21 7.46
CA ARG A 42 11.87 1.57 6.99
C ARG A 42 10.77 2.13 6.10
N ALA A 43 10.29 1.35 5.14
CA ALA A 43 9.20 1.75 4.24
C ALA A 43 7.92 2.01 5.04
N ILE A 44 7.59 1.12 5.99
CA ILE A 44 6.44 1.25 6.88
C ILE A 44 6.50 2.56 7.69
N LYS A 45 7.63 2.83 8.36
CA LYS A 45 7.81 4.05 9.14
C LYS A 45 7.73 5.33 8.30
N HIS A 46 8.26 5.28 7.08
CA HIS A 46 8.21 6.43 6.18
C HIS A 46 6.78 6.68 5.70
N LEU A 47 6.07 5.64 5.25
CA LEU A 47 4.69 5.76 4.79
C LEU A 47 3.74 6.23 5.90
N GLN A 48 3.98 5.87 7.17
CA GLN A 48 3.25 6.40 8.34
C GLN A 48 3.27 7.94 8.46
N THR A 49 4.20 8.62 7.81
CA THR A 49 4.24 10.10 7.78
C THR A 49 3.22 10.70 6.82
N LEU A 50 2.60 9.91 5.93
CA LEU A 50 1.62 10.36 4.93
C LEU A 50 0.49 11.19 5.57
N SER A 51 -0.09 10.70 6.67
CA SER A 51 -1.21 11.36 7.35
C SER A 51 -0.83 12.65 8.06
N LYS A 52 0.46 12.92 8.28
CA LYS A 52 0.93 14.15 8.93
C LYS A 52 1.02 15.33 7.97
N ASN A 53 0.99 15.07 6.67
CA ASN A 53 1.06 16.11 5.66
C ASN A 53 -0.34 16.50 5.16
N ILE A 54 -0.55 17.78 4.90
CA ILE A 54 -1.81 18.32 4.37
C ILE A 54 -1.77 18.58 2.86
N TYR A 55 -0.60 18.64 2.24
CA TYR A 55 -0.44 18.95 0.83
C TYR A 55 -0.44 17.68 -0.03
N PRO A 56 -1.21 17.62 -1.14
CA PRO A 56 -1.32 16.44 -1.98
C PRO A 56 0.01 16.09 -2.65
N THR A 57 0.76 17.10 -3.11
CA THR A 57 2.11 16.93 -3.69
C THR A 57 3.07 16.28 -2.71
N LYS A 58 3.10 16.73 -1.45
CA LYS A 58 4.00 16.13 -0.45
C LYS A 58 3.57 14.73 -0.03
N LYS A 59 2.26 14.43 -0.01
CA LYS A 59 1.77 13.05 0.17
C LYS A 59 2.21 12.15 -0.99
N LEU A 60 2.16 12.64 -2.22
CA LEU A 60 2.60 11.92 -3.40
C LEU A 60 4.13 11.65 -3.37
N GLU A 61 4.92 12.63 -2.93
CA GLU A 61 6.37 12.44 -2.69
C GLU A 61 6.62 11.34 -1.66
N ILE A 62 5.91 11.32 -0.52
CA ILE A 62 6.04 10.27 0.50
C ILE A 62 5.75 8.88 -0.09
N ILE A 63 4.73 8.75 -0.95
CA ILE A 63 4.41 7.49 -1.62
C ILE A 63 5.56 7.07 -2.55
N SER A 64 6.09 7.99 -3.35
CA SER A 64 7.21 7.71 -4.26
C SER A 64 8.49 7.35 -3.51
N GLU A 65 8.84 8.11 -2.46
CA GLU A 65 9.98 7.85 -1.58
C GLU A 65 9.85 6.50 -0.87
N THR A 66 8.62 6.11 -0.47
CA THR A 66 8.35 4.75 0.05
C THR A 66 8.71 3.68 -0.98
N GLY A 67 8.34 3.89 -2.25
CA GLY A 67 8.69 3.00 -3.35
C GLY A 67 10.21 2.85 -3.54
N GLU A 68 10.95 3.96 -3.47
CA GLU A 68 12.41 3.94 -3.55
C GLU A 68 13.05 3.25 -2.34
N ILE A 69 12.51 3.45 -1.14
CA ILE A 69 12.95 2.74 0.06
C ILE A 69 12.77 1.24 -0.12
N ILE A 70 11.66 0.78 -0.71
CA ILE A 70 11.44 -0.63 -1.06
C ILE A 70 12.53 -1.13 -2.00
N THR A 71 12.77 -0.43 -3.13
CA THR A 71 13.80 -0.82 -4.11
C THR A 71 15.18 -0.92 -3.45
N ASN A 72 15.52 0.06 -2.62
CA ASN A 72 16.81 0.13 -1.94
C ASN A 72 16.94 -0.96 -0.88
N THR A 73 15.85 -1.31 -0.20
CA THR A 73 15.84 -2.41 0.79
C THR A 73 16.15 -3.73 0.10
N VAL A 74 15.54 -4.02 -1.06
CA VAL A 74 15.84 -5.23 -1.85
C VAL A 74 17.32 -5.30 -2.22
N LYS A 75 17.88 -4.19 -2.72
CA LYS A 75 19.30 -4.10 -3.07
C LYS A 75 20.22 -4.35 -1.86
N LEU A 76 19.95 -3.68 -0.74
CA LEU A 76 20.78 -3.76 0.46
C LEU A 76 20.72 -5.14 1.14
N GLU A 77 19.59 -5.83 1.06
CA GLU A 77 19.41 -7.15 1.67
C GLU A 77 19.94 -8.29 0.79
N GLY A 78 20.41 -7.99 -0.43
CA GLY A 78 20.94 -8.94 -1.40
C GLY A 78 19.85 -9.73 -2.14
N ASN A 79 18.63 -9.21 -2.16
CA ASN A 79 17.48 -9.83 -2.80
C ASN A 79 17.50 -9.58 -4.32
N ASP A 80 16.78 -10.42 -5.07
CA ASP A 80 16.79 -10.38 -6.54
C ASP A 80 15.96 -9.21 -7.09
N THR A 81 16.64 -8.13 -7.46
CA THR A 81 15.97 -6.93 -8.01
C THR A 81 15.28 -7.18 -9.35
N SER A 82 15.64 -8.24 -10.09
CA SER A 82 14.95 -8.56 -11.35
C SER A 82 13.50 -9.00 -11.12
N LEU A 83 13.18 -9.46 -9.90
CA LEU A 83 11.83 -9.84 -9.50
C LEU A 83 10.98 -8.62 -9.10
N LEU A 84 11.52 -7.41 -9.02
CA LEU A 84 10.74 -6.19 -8.73
C LEU A 84 9.94 -5.71 -9.95
N ASN A 85 9.01 -6.55 -10.42
CA ASN A 85 8.00 -6.21 -11.41
C ASN A 85 6.78 -5.54 -10.75
N ALA A 86 5.81 -5.10 -11.56
CA ALA A 86 4.63 -4.39 -11.07
C ALA A 86 3.81 -5.22 -10.05
N ASP A 87 3.59 -6.50 -10.31
CA ASP A 87 2.82 -7.38 -9.43
C ASP A 87 3.49 -7.51 -8.06
N ASN A 88 4.80 -7.78 -8.04
CA ASN A 88 5.55 -7.87 -6.79
C ASN A 88 5.65 -6.52 -6.07
N TYR A 89 5.72 -5.40 -6.79
CA TYR A 89 5.61 -4.07 -6.18
C TYR A 89 4.27 -3.89 -5.47
N ILE A 90 3.16 -4.30 -6.09
CA ILE A 90 1.83 -4.23 -5.49
C ILE A 90 1.78 -5.09 -4.21
N LEU A 91 2.32 -6.30 -4.21
CA LEU A 91 2.34 -7.17 -3.03
C LEU A 91 3.21 -6.61 -1.89
N ILE A 92 4.38 -6.04 -2.21
CA ILE A 92 5.22 -5.38 -1.20
C ILE A 92 4.50 -4.14 -0.66
N PHE A 93 3.91 -3.32 -1.52
CA PHE A 93 3.13 -2.15 -1.10
C PHE A 93 1.93 -2.56 -0.26
N PHE A 94 1.23 -3.63 -0.61
CA PHE A 94 0.14 -4.19 0.19
C PHE A 94 0.62 -4.49 1.61
N TYR A 95 1.73 -5.20 1.75
CA TYR A 95 2.33 -5.51 3.05
C TYR A 95 2.70 -4.22 3.79
N VAL A 96 3.43 -3.31 3.15
CA VAL A 96 3.88 -2.05 3.75
C VAL A 96 2.70 -1.18 4.18
N LEU A 97 1.69 -1.03 3.32
CA LEU A 97 0.47 -0.27 3.54
C LEU A 97 -0.31 -0.81 4.74
N PHE A 98 -0.47 -2.13 4.77
CA PHE A 98 -1.15 -2.83 5.85
C PHE A 98 -0.49 -2.55 7.21
N TYR A 99 0.81 -2.80 7.32
CA TYR A 99 1.56 -2.59 8.56
C TYR A 99 1.79 -1.11 8.89
N SER A 100 1.62 -0.20 7.94
CA SER A 100 1.65 1.26 8.18
C SER A 100 0.42 1.73 8.94
N ASN A 101 -0.69 0.98 8.91
CA ASN A 101 -1.92 1.28 9.65
C ASN A 101 -2.41 2.73 9.43
N LEU A 102 -2.43 3.18 8.19
CA LEU A 102 -2.83 4.55 7.88
C LEU A 102 -4.31 4.79 8.22
N PRO A 103 -4.66 5.92 8.88
CA PRO A 103 -6.04 6.34 9.09
C PRO A 103 -6.65 6.87 7.78
N ALA A 104 -7.94 6.58 7.57
CA ALA A 104 -8.72 7.11 6.44
C ALA A 104 -8.02 7.00 5.07
N LEU A 105 -7.35 5.87 4.80
CA LEU A 105 -6.50 5.70 3.61
C LEU A 105 -7.25 5.99 2.31
N SER A 106 -8.45 5.43 2.10
CA SER A 106 -9.24 5.68 0.88
C SER A 106 -9.48 7.17 0.64
N ALA A 107 -9.79 7.93 1.70
CA ALA A 107 -9.96 9.38 1.59
C ALA A 107 -8.64 10.11 1.30
N GLN A 108 -7.52 9.64 1.87
CA GLN A 108 -6.21 10.21 1.56
C GLN A 108 -5.79 9.96 0.10
N LEU A 109 -6.04 8.76 -0.43
CA LEU A 109 -5.71 8.43 -1.83
C LEU A 109 -6.58 9.25 -2.79
N LEU A 110 -7.88 9.34 -2.55
CA LEU A 110 -8.79 10.17 -3.33
C LEU A 110 -8.40 11.65 -3.28
N TYR A 111 -8.01 12.15 -2.11
CA TYR A 111 -7.54 13.53 -1.95
C TYR A 111 -6.32 13.81 -2.82
N ILE A 112 -5.38 12.87 -2.89
CA ILE A 112 -4.21 12.97 -3.76
C ILE A 112 -4.63 12.90 -5.23
N GLU A 113 -5.49 11.95 -5.61
CA GLU A 113 -5.96 11.78 -7.00
C GLU A 113 -6.65 13.04 -7.54
N ASN A 114 -7.51 13.68 -6.74
CA ASN A 114 -8.31 14.82 -7.20
C ASN A 114 -7.58 16.16 -7.18
N LEU A 115 -6.51 16.30 -6.38
CA LEU A 115 -5.87 17.60 -6.12
C LEU A 115 -4.37 17.63 -6.47
N SER A 116 -3.81 16.55 -7.00
CA SER A 116 -2.44 16.55 -7.50
C SER A 116 -2.38 17.07 -8.93
N ASP A 117 -1.24 17.65 -9.29
CA ASP A 117 -0.94 18.04 -10.67
C ASP A 117 -0.86 16.81 -11.57
N THR A 118 -1.57 16.85 -12.71
CA THR A 118 -1.59 15.80 -13.73
C THR A 118 -0.18 15.50 -14.25
N GLU A 119 0.71 16.48 -14.36
CA GLU A 119 2.08 16.25 -14.82
C GLU A 119 2.88 15.38 -13.85
N LEU A 120 2.70 15.58 -12.53
CA LEU A 120 3.33 14.74 -11.51
C LEU A 120 2.76 13.32 -11.53
N MET A 121 1.47 13.18 -11.80
CA MET A 121 0.79 11.88 -11.93
C MET A 121 1.18 11.11 -13.21
N ASN A 122 1.79 11.75 -14.21
CA ASN A 122 2.27 11.06 -15.41
C ASN A 122 3.71 10.53 -15.29
N ASN A 123 4.38 10.83 -14.18
CA ASN A 123 5.78 10.46 -13.96
C ASN A 123 5.92 9.26 -13.00
N LYS A 124 7.15 9.05 -12.49
CA LYS A 124 7.48 8.01 -11.51
C LYS A 124 6.58 8.06 -10.26
N GLN A 125 6.19 9.26 -9.83
CA GLN A 125 5.25 9.42 -8.72
C GLN A 125 3.89 8.79 -9.01
N GLY A 126 3.36 8.99 -10.23
CA GLY A 126 2.15 8.37 -10.72
C GLY A 126 2.17 6.85 -10.65
N PHE A 127 3.27 6.24 -11.10
CA PHE A 127 3.47 4.79 -11.01
C PHE A 127 3.30 4.26 -9.57
N PHE A 128 3.96 4.90 -8.59
CA PHE A 128 3.82 4.47 -7.19
C PHE A 128 2.46 4.79 -6.61
N PHE A 129 1.82 5.89 -7.03
CA PHE A 129 0.45 6.20 -6.65
C PHE A 129 -0.56 5.17 -7.17
N THR A 130 -0.44 4.74 -8.43
CA THR A 130 -1.26 3.66 -8.99
C THR A 130 -0.99 2.35 -8.23
N THR A 131 0.27 2.05 -7.92
CA THR A 131 0.67 0.84 -7.19
C THR A 131 0.05 0.79 -5.79
N ILE A 132 0.14 1.85 -4.99
CA ILE A 132 -0.45 1.89 -3.64
C ILE A 132 -1.98 1.88 -3.69
N SER A 133 -2.58 2.47 -4.72
CA SER A 133 -4.03 2.44 -4.94
C SER A 133 -4.51 1.03 -5.29
N ALA A 134 -3.79 0.31 -6.15
CA ALA A 134 -4.05 -1.11 -6.43
C ALA A 134 -3.89 -1.97 -5.17
N ALA A 135 -2.82 -1.77 -4.41
CA ALA A 135 -2.60 -2.46 -3.13
C ALA A 135 -3.71 -2.19 -2.12
N SER A 136 -4.22 -0.95 -2.06
CA SER A 136 -5.36 -0.59 -1.22
C SER A 136 -6.65 -1.30 -1.64
N LYS A 137 -6.89 -1.48 -2.94
CA LYS A 137 -8.06 -2.22 -3.45
C LYS A 137 -7.95 -3.71 -3.14
N LEU A 138 -6.78 -4.32 -3.35
CA LEU A 138 -6.52 -5.71 -2.95
C LEU A 138 -6.76 -5.94 -1.46
N PHE A 139 -6.45 -4.96 -0.61
CA PHE A 139 -6.74 -5.02 0.82
C PHE A 139 -8.23 -5.15 1.12
N ILE A 140 -9.04 -4.34 0.44
CA ILE A 140 -10.49 -4.35 0.58
C ILE A 140 -11.08 -5.65 0.01
N GLU A 141 -10.60 -6.10 -1.15
CA GLU A 141 -11.10 -7.31 -1.82
C GLU A 141 -10.78 -8.61 -1.05
N ASN A 142 -9.57 -8.74 -0.49
CA ASN A 142 -9.22 -9.91 0.32
C ASN A 142 -10.09 -10.04 1.58
N GLU A 143 -10.58 -8.93 2.14
CA GLU A 143 -11.54 -8.98 3.23
C GLU A 143 -12.90 -9.54 2.79
N LEU A 144 -13.38 -9.15 1.60
CA LEU A 144 -14.65 -9.66 1.04
C LEU A 144 -14.61 -11.19 0.85
N LEU A 145 -13.46 -11.75 0.45
CA LEU A 145 -13.29 -13.19 0.31
C LEU A 145 -13.37 -13.92 1.66
N THR A 146 -12.72 -13.41 2.71
CA THR A 146 -12.81 -14.01 4.06
C THR A 146 -14.22 -13.96 4.66
N GLN A 147 -15.05 -12.98 4.28
CA GLN A 147 -16.44 -12.90 4.73
C GLN A 147 -17.39 -13.84 3.97
N THR A 148 -17.03 -14.24 2.74
CA THR A 148 -17.86 -15.12 1.90
C THR A 148 -17.70 -16.58 2.33
N GLU A 149 -16.52 -16.97 2.78
CA GLU A 149 -16.23 -18.34 3.27
C GLU A 149 -16.78 -18.63 4.68
N ILE A 150 -17.14 -17.60 5.45
CA ILE A 150 -17.72 -17.77 6.81
C ILE A 150 -19.27 -17.87 6.77
N ASN A 151 -19.90 -17.49 5.64
CA ASN A 151 -21.35 -17.48 5.49
C ASN A 151 -21.91 -18.61 4.59
N ASN A 152 -21.09 -19.60 4.24
CA ASN A 152 -21.47 -20.85 3.58
C ASN A 152 -21.07 -22.06 4.43
#